data_AF-A0A843K9W6-F1
#
_entry.id   AF-A0A843K9W6-F1
#
_cell.length_a   1.000
_cell.length_b   1.000
_cell.length_c   1.000
_cell.angle_alpha   90.00
_cell.angle_beta   90.00
_cell.angle_gamma   90.00
#
_symmetry.space_group_name_H-M   'P 1'
#
loop_
_entity.id
_entity.type
_entity.pdbx_description
1 polymer ?
#
loop_
_entity_poly.entity_id
_entity_poly.type
_entity_poly.pdbx_seq_one_letter_code
_entity_poly.pdbx_strand_id
1 'polypeptide(L)'
;MEGYPRNGFTVFSNYLGKDQGVCITRLHPEYVVEKYGLKNSRFHWLSGVKQQGTLSPKNVSGLVKQVRGEIKDGRRKFFLDGLEYLLLWNDMNGIVSSLKEIEKELEVAEGSMIVSIDPLTFEEKDLRKLKDSFPELSEISAGSQQTGADEPAGKGRIDADLLVSRGLPATP
;
A
#
# COMPACT_ATOMS: atom_id res chain seq x y z
N MET A 1 17.75 4.47 5.51
CA MET A 1 16.97 3.60 6.39
C MET A 1 15.78 3.09 5.58
N GLU A 2 16.04 2.15 4.67
CA GLU A 2 15.09 1.69 3.66
C GLU A 2 14.60 0.30 4.08
N GLY A 3 13.77 0.29 5.12
CA GLY A 3 13.36 -0.93 5.82
C GLY A 3 11.86 -1.08 5.82
N TYR A 4 11.28 -1.29 4.64
CA TYR A 4 10.09 -2.11 4.35
C TYR A 4 9.69 -1.83 2.90
N PRO A 5 9.43 -2.85 2.06
CA PRO A 5 8.87 -2.61 0.74
C PRO A 5 7.48 -2.00 0.90
N ARG A 6 7.35 -0.69 0.62
CA ARG A 6 6.08 0.03 0.67
C ARG A 6 5.27 -0.23 -0.59
N ASN A 7 4.94 -1.50 -0.79
CA ASN A 7 4.24 -2.02 -1.94
C ASN A 7 2.88 -1.34 -2.17
N GLY A 8 2.25 -0.83 -1.11
CA GLY A 8 1.01 -0.07 -1.20
C GLY A 8 1.06 1.11 -2.17
N PHE A 9 2.18 1.85 -2.25
CA PHE A 9 2.31 2.95 -3.22
C PHE A 9 2.39 2.45 -4.66
N THR A 10 3.11 1.35 -4.89
CA THR A 10 3.17 0.71 -6.21
C THR A 10 1.81 0.19 -6.64
N VAL A 11 1.09 -0.49 -5.73
CA VAL A 11 -0.29 -0.93 -5.94
C VAL A 11 -1.18 0.27 -6.28
N PHE A 12 -1.10 1.34 -5.49
CA PHE A 12 -1.90 2.53 -5.72
C PHE A 12 -1.57 3.22 -7.04
N SER A 13 -0.29 3.32 -7.41
CA SER A 13 0.12 3.88 -8.70
C SER A 13 -0.47 3.09 -9.88
N ASN A 14 -0.41 1.77 -9.81
CA ASN A 14 -1.01 0.90 -10.82
C ASN A 14 -2.54 1.02 -10.85
N TYR A 15 -3.16 1.10 -9.66
CA TYR A 15 -4.60 1.30 -9.52
C TYR A 15 -5.07 2.66 -10.05
N LEU A 16 -4.25 3.70 -9.89
CA LEU A 16 -4.56 5.06 -10.30
C LEU A 16 -4.64 5.20 -11.83
N GLY A 17 -3.69 4.61 -12.55
CA GLY A 17 -3.63 4.70 -14.01
C GLY A 17 -3.58 6.15 -14.51
N LYS A 18 -4.62 6.60 -15.22
CA LYS A 18 -4.76 7.98 -15.72
C LYS A 18 -5.68 8.86 -14.88
N ASP A 19 -6.31 8.30 -13.86
CA ASP A 19 -7.29 9.02 -13.03
C ASP A 19 -6.59 10.00 -12.07
N GLN A 20 -7.38 10.89 -11.48
CA GLN A 20 -6.92 11.81 -10.45
C GLN A 20 -6.96 11.14 -9.07
N GLY A 21 -5.84 11.22 -8.36
CA GLY A 21 -5.64 10.54 -7.09
C GLY A 21 -5.55 11.49 -5.90
N VAL A 22 -5.77 10.96 -4.70
CA VAL A 22 -5.45 11.63 -3.45
C VAL A 22 -4.65 10.68 -2.58
N CYS A 23 -3.43 11.05 -2.24
CA CYS A 23 -2.53 10.27 -1.41
C CYS A 23 -2.42 10.89 -0.02
N ILE A 24 -2.87 10.15 0.99
CA ILE A 24 -2.79 10.52 2.40
C ILE A 24 -1.74 9.62 3.02
N THR A 25 -0.61 10.18 3.43
CA THR A 25 0.56 9.38 3.84
C THR A 25 1.40 10.07 4.89
N ARG A 26 2.21 9.31 5.64
CA ARG A 26 3.28 9.83 6.52
C ARG A 26 4.54 10.23 5.77
N LEU A 27 4.69 9.80 4.51
CA LEU A 27 5.85 10.15 3.70
C LEU A 27 5.72 11.54 3.11
N HIS A 28 6.87 12.21 2.95
CA HIS A 28 6.89 13.52 2.31
C HIS A 28 6.39 13.41 0.85
N PRO A 29 5.49 14.29 0.39
CA PRO A 29 4.92 14.22 -0.95
C PRO A 29 5.96 14.14 -2.07
N GLU A 30 7.03 14.95 -1.99
CA GLU A 30 8.08 14.97 -3.01
C GLU A 30 8.77 13.61 -3.17
N TYR A 31 9.08 12.95 -2.04
CA TYR A 31 9.68 11.61 -2.05
C TYR A 31 8.75 10.59 -2.72
N VAL A 32 7.45 10.66 -2.43
CA VAL A 32 6.48 9.71 -2.98
C VAL A 32 6.29 9.92 -4.49
N VAL A 33 6.24 11.17 -4.95
CA VAL A 33 6.14 11.50 -6.37
C VAL A 33 7.37 11.03 -7.14
N GLU A 34 8.57 11.32 -6.62
CA GLU A 34 9.82 10.94 -7.27
C GLU A 34 9.99 9.42 -7.36
N LYS A 35 9.69 8.71 -6.27
CA LYS A 35 9.91 7.26 -6.19
C LYS A 35 8.82 6.42 -6.85
N TYR A 36 7.56 6.84 -6.78
CA TYR A 36 6.41 6.00 -7.19
C TYR A 36 5.62 6.57 -8.37
N GLY A 37 6.00 7.72 -8.94
CA GLY A 37 5.39 8.25 -10.16
C GLY A 37 3.96 8.79 -9.98
N LEU A 38 3.55 9.11 -8.76
CA LEU A 38 2.20 9.58 -8.40
C LEU A 38 1.95 11.06 -8.74
N LYS A 39 2.35 11.51 -9.93
CA LYS A 39 2.26 12.92 -10.37
C LYS A 39 0.82 13.44 -10.51
N ASN A 40 -0.14 12.56 -10.77
CA ASN A 40 -1.56 12.90 -10.93
C ASN A 40 -2.33 12.85 -9.60
N SER A 41 -1.63 12.87 -8.47
CA SER A 41 -2.23 12.80 -7.13
C SER A 41 -2.06 14.11 -6.38
N ARG A 42 -3.13 14.55 -5.70
CA ARG A 42 -3.01 15.52 -4.60
C ARG A 42 -2.48 14.80 -3.36
N PHE A 43 -1.73 15.51 -2.52
CA PHE A 43 -1.10 14.92 -1.33
C PHE A 43 -1.56 15.59 -0.06
N HIS A 44 -1.86 14.78 0.94
CA HIS A 44 -2.12 15.20 2.32
C HIS A 44 -1.14 14.51 3.25
N TRP A 45 -0.24 15.29 3.82
CA TRP A 45 0.82 14.73 4.65
C TRP A 45 0.35 14.57 6.10
N LEU A 46 0.32 13.33 6.59
CA LEU A 46 0.04 13.00 7.99
C LEU A 46 1.22 13.45 8.86
N SER A 47 1.04 14.55 9.57
CA SER A 47 2.10 15.18 10.36
C SER A 47 1.58 15.78 11.66
N GLY A 48 2.37 15.65 12.72
CA GLY A 48 2.12 16.37 13.99
C GLY A 48 2.42 17.86 13.92
N VAL A 49 3.17 18.30 12.90
CA VAL A 49 3.51 19.71 12.67
C VAL A 49 2.43 20.35 11.80
N LYS A 50 1.80 21.41 12.31
CA LYS A 50 0.77 22.15 11.57
C LYS A 50 1.42 23.02 10.50
N GLN A 51 1.13 22.71 9.25
CA GLN A 51 1.48 23.51 8.08
C GLN A 51 0.45 23.29 6.96
N GLN A 52 0.53 24.08 5.89
CA GLN A 52 -0.38 23.91 4.75
C GLN A 52 -0.22 22.51 4.13
N GLY A 53 -1.34 21.88 3.77
CA GLY A 53 -1.36 20.52 3.18
C GLY A 53 -1.07 19.37 4.16
N THR A 54 -1.06 19.64 5.47
CA THR A 54 -0.94 18.58 6.48
C THR A 54 -2.26 18.22 7.13
N LEU A 55 -2.39 16.94 7.47
CA LEU A 55 -3.45 16.40 8.30
C LEU A 55 -2.86 15.95 9.63
N SER A 56 -3.43 16.44 10.73
CA SER A 56 -3.00 16.03 12.06
C SER A 56 -3.46 14.60 12.35
N PRO A 57 -2.57 13.70 12.78
CA PRO A 57 -2.94 12.32 13.13
C PRO A 57 -3.84 12.28 14.37
N LYS A 58 -3.85 13.33 15.20
CA LYS A 58 -4.68 13.43 16.41
C LYS A 58 -6.15 13.77 16.13
N ASN A 59 -6.49 14.03 14.87
CA ASN A 59 -7.83 14.46 14.49
C ASN A 59 -8.32 13.62 13.30
N VAL A 60 -8.77 12.40 13.60
CA VAL A 60 -9.30 11.50 12.57
C VAL A 60 -10.56 12.07 11.88
N SER A 61 -11.36 12.88 12.58
CA SER A 61 -12.49 13.60 11.94
C SER A 61 -12.01 14.61 10.88
N GLY A 62 -10.78 15.10 11.00
CA GLY A 62 -10.12 15.91 9.99
C GLY A 62 -9.88 15.15 8.69
N LEU A 63 -9.59 13.85 8.77
CA LEU A 63 -9.46 12.97 7.60
C LEU A 63 -10.77 12.91 6.81
N VAL A 64 -11.88 12.68 7.50
CA VAL A 64 -13.21 12.63 6.88
C VAL A 64 -13.55 13.95 6.18
N LYS A 65 -13.31 15.08 6.86
CA LYS A 65 -13.52 16.42 6.27
C LYS A 65 -12.66 16.64 5.03
N GLN A 66 -11.42 16.16 5.04
CA GLN A 66 -10.53 16.29 3.89
C GLN A 66 -11.04 15.47 2.71
N VAL A 67 -11.42 14.21 2.92
CA VAL A 67 -12.00 13.37 1.86
C VAL A 67 -13.25 14.02 1.26
N ARG A 68 -14.16 14.53 2.10
CA ARG A 68 -15.34 15.30 1.65
C ARG A 68 -14.98 16.52 0.81
N GLY A 69 -13.87 17.18 1.12
CA GLY A 69 -13.37 18.31 0.34
C GLY A 69 -12.91 17.88 -1.04
N GLU A 70 -12.14 16.79 -1.12
CA GLU A 70 -11.56 16.30 -2.37
C GLU A 70 -12.59 15.74 -3.36
N ILE A 71 -13.65 15.08 -2.86
CA ILE A 71 -14.70 14.52 -3.73
C ILE A 71 -15.62 15.58 -4.35
N LYS A 72 -15.62 16.83 -3.84
CA LYS A 72 -16.40 17.93 -4.44
C LYS A 72 -15.92 18.28 -5.85
N ASP A 73 -14.64 18.04 -6.13
CA ASP A 73 -14.01 18.33 -7.43
C ASP A 73 -14.20 17.17 -8.43
N GLY A 74 -15.05 16.19 -8.10
CA GLY A 74 -15.39 15.03 -8.92
C GLY A 74 -14.85 13.71 -8.36
N ARG A 75 -15.03 12.63 -9.13
CA ARG A 75 -14.58 11.28 -8.76
C ARG A 75 -13.05 11.24 -8.52
N ARG A 76 -12.63 10.61 -7.43
CA ARG A 76 -11.23 10.47 -7.02
C ARG A 76 -10.95 9.07 -6.47
N LYS A 77 -9.73 8.61 -6.70
CA LYS A 77 -9.17 7.40 -6.07
C LYS A 77 -8.29 7.82 -4.89
N PHE A 78 -8.52 7.27 -3.72
CA PHE A 78 -7.81 7.61 -2.50
C PHE A 78 -6.84 6.51 -2.09
N PHE A 79 -5.74 6.92 -1.47
CA PHE A 79 -4.81 6.03 -0.79
C PHE A 79 -4.52 6.55 0.59
N LEU A 80 -4.66 5.68 1.60
CA LEU A 80 -4.31 5.97 2.98
C LEU A 80 -3.18 5.04 3.42
N ASP A 81 -2.02 5.61 3.72
CA ASP A 81 -0.86 4.94 4.30
C ASP A 81 -0.52 5.59 5.65
N GLY A 82 -0.40 4.79 6.71
CA GLY A 82 -0.16 5.30 8.06
C GLY A 82 -1.36 5.20 9.00
N LEU A 83 -2.25 4.23 8.80
CA LEU A 83 -3.34 3.95 9.73
C LEU A 83 -2.80 3.65 11.14
N GLU A 84 -1.66 2.97 11.24
CA GLU A 84 -0.94 2.69 12.48
C GLU A 84 -0.54 3.96 13.23
N TYR A 85 -0.22 5.03 12.49
CA TYR A 85 0.12 6.31 13.09
C TYR A 85 -1.10 7.07 13.60
N LEU A 86 -2.25 6.91 12.93
CA LEU A 86 -3.52 7.41 13.47
C LEU A 86 -3.87 6.68 14.77
N LEU A 87 -3.66 5.37 14.84
CA LEU A 87 -3.96 4.57 16.03
C LEU A 87 -3.11 4.96 17.26
N LEU A 88 -1.92 5.55 17.08
CA LEU A 88 -1.13 6.05 18.22
C LEU A 88 -1.83 7.16 19.02
N TRP A 89 -2.80 7.85 18.40
CA TRP A 89 -3.46 9.02 18.98
C TRP A 89 -4.98 8.89 19.11
N ASN A 90 -5.56 7.84 18.54
CA ASN A 90 -7.00 7.62 18.48
C ASN A 90 -7.28 6.17 18.86
N ASP A 91 -8.48 5.89 19.37
CA ASP A 91 -8.90 4.51 19.59
C ASP A 91 -9.35 3.84 18.29
N MET A 92 -9.34 2.50 18.26
CA MET A 92 -9.75 1.76 17.08
C MET A 92 -11.23 2.01 16.72
N ASN A 93 -12.08 2.33 17.71
CA ASN A 93 -13.48 2.68 17.44
C ASN A 93 -13.60 3.95 16.60
N GLY A 94 -12.88 5.02 16.95
CA GLY A 94 -12.88 6.28 16.24
C GLY A 94 -12.30 6.13 14.82
N ILE A 95 -11.26 5.32 14.67
CA ILE A 95 -10.69 4.96 13.36
C ILE A 95 -11.74 4.27 12.49
N VAL A 96 -12.33 3.17 12.98
CA VAL A 96 -13.36 2.42 12.24
C VAL A 96 -14.56 3.30 11.90
N SER A 97 -15.05 4.09 12.85
CA SER A 97 -16.18 5.00 12.62
C SER A 97 -15.87 6.00 11.50
N SER A 98 -14.65 6.56 11.51
CA SER A 98 -14.23 7.54 10.49
C SER A 98 -14.05 6.89 9.13
N LEU A 99 -13.50 5.68 9.07
CA LEU A 99 -13.36 4.92 7.82
C LEU A 99 -14.73 4.55 7.23
N LYS A 100 -15.70 4.15 8.04
CA LYS A 100 -17.08 3.90 7.60
C LYS A 100 -17.77 5.16 7.10
N GLU A 101 -17.53 6.30 7.77
CA GLU A 101 -18.04 7.58 7.30
C GLU A 101 -17.43 7.93 5.93
N ILE A 102 -16.12 7.74 5.75
CA ILE A 102 -15.43 7.91 4.47
C ILE A 102 -15.98 6.98 3.39
N GLU A 103 -16.17 5.69 3.69
CA GLU A 103 -16.75 4.70 2.78
C GLU A 103 -18.10 5.18 2.23
N LYS A 104 -18.99 5.67 3.10
CA LYS A 104 -20.28 6.23 2.72
C LYS A 104 -20.15 7.45 1.80
N GLU A 105 -19.21 8.36 2.10
CA GLU A 105 -18.97 9.54 1.24
C GLU A 105 -18.44 9.14 -0.14
N LEU A 106 -17.59 8.10 -0.20
CA LEU A 106 -17.04 7.59 -1.45
C LEU A 106 -18.09 6.86 -2.29
N GLU A 107 -18.98 6.10 -1.66
CA GLU A 107 -20.10 5.43 -2.35
C GLU A 107 -20.98 6.44 -3.10
N VAL A 108 -21.33 7.55 -2.43
CA VAL A 108 -22.13 8.63 -3.03
C VAL A 108 -21.41 9.32 -4.20
N ALA A 109 -20.08 9.45 -4.11
CA ALA A 109 -19.26 10.12 -5.12
C ALA A 109 -18.66 9.19 -6.19
N GLU A 110 -19.05 7.90 -6.19
CA GLU A 110 -18.43 6.84 -6.99
C GLU A 110 -16.89 6.74 -6.83
N GLY A 111 -16.37 7.24 -5.71
CA GLY A 111 -14.96 7.19 -5.35
C GLY A 111 -14.56 5.82 -4.80
N SER A 112 -13.27 5.68 -4.49
CA SER A 112 -12.73 4.47 -3.88
C SER A 112 -11.51 4.79 -3.03
N MET A 113 -11.21 3.95 -2.04
CA MET A 113 -10.04 4.11 -1.19
C MET A 113 -9.32 2.78 -1.01
N ILE A 114 -7.99 2.80 -1.13
CA ILE A 114 -7.10 1.73 -0.69
C ILE A 114 -6.48 2.16 0.63
N VAL A 115 -6.58 1.32 1.65
CA VAL A 115 -5.91 1.54 2.95
C VAL A 115 -4.76 0.54 3.07
N SER A 116 -3.54 1.06 3.16
CA SER A 116 -2.34 0.26 3.39
C SER A 116 -2.08 0.15 4.89
N ILE A 117 -2.01 -1.09 5.39
CA ILE A 117 -1.64 -1.40 6.77
C ILE A 117 -0.50 -2.41 6.77
N ASP A 118 0.39 -2.33 7.76
CA ASP A 118 1.28 -3.41 8.11
C ASP A 118 0.66 -4.18 9.29
N PRO A 119 0.17 -5.42 9.10
CA PRO A 119 -0.48 -6.17 10.17
C PRO A 119 0.41 -6.34 11.42
N LEU A 120 1.73 -6.35 11.26
CA LEU A 120 2.66 -6.53 12.38
C LEU A 120 2.72 -5.31 13.31
N THR A 121 2.19 -4.16 12.88
CA THR A 121 2.15 -2.93 13.70
C THR A 121 0.85 -2.76 14.49
N PHE A 122 -0.06 -3.74 14.45
CA PHE A 122 -1.35 -3.69 15.12
C PHE A 122 -1.50 -4.82 16.14
N GLU A 123 -2.25 -4.57 17.20
CA GLU A 123 -2.68 -5.63 18.10
C GLU A 123 -3.70 -6.55 17.41
N GLU A 124 -3.73 -7.84 17.78
CA GLU A 124 -4.63 -8.83 17.17
C GLU A 124 -6.11 -8.42 17.28
N LYS A 125 -6.50 -7.85 18.43
CA LYS A 125 -7.86 -7.35 18.67
C LYS A 125 -8.27 -6.25 17.69
N ASP A 126 -7.31 -5.40 17.33
CA ASP A 126 -7.51 -4.24 16.47
C ASP A 126 -7.59 -4.67 15.01
N LEU A 127 -6.73 -5.62 14.59
CA LEU A 127 -6.84 -6.27 13.28
C LEU A 127 -8.16 -7.00 13.12
N ARG A 128 -8.58 -7.78 14.13
CA ARG A 128 -9.87 -8.48 14.12
C ARG A 128 -11.01 -7.49 13.95
N LYS A 129 -11.00 -6.39 14.72
CA LYS A 129 -12.01 -5.36 14.63
C LYS A 129 -12.06 -4.67 13.26
N LEU A 130 -10.91 -4.41 12.64
CA LEU A 130 -10.85 -3.88 11.28
C LEU A 130 -11.45 -4.87 10.27
N LYS A 131 -11.05 -6.14 10.32
CA LYS A 131 -11.57 -7.19 9.44
C LYS A 131 -13.08 -7.40 9.59
N ASP A 132 -13.56 -7.47 10.82
CA ASP A 132 -14.99 -7.63 11.12
C ASP A 132 -15.80 -6.40 10.68
N SER A 133 -15.19 -5.22 10.64
CA SER A 133 -15.84 -3.97 10.23
C SER A 133 -15.89 -3.77 8.73
N PHE A 134 -14.98 -4.39 7.97
CA PHE A 134 -14.82 -4.26 6.52
C PHE A 134 -14.58 -5.66 5.89
N PRO A 135 -15.60 -6.53 5.84
CA PRO A 135 -15.45 -7.92 5.39
C PRO A 135 -15.14 -8.06 3.89
N GLU A 136 -15.51 -7.07 3.08
CA GLU A 136 -15.27 -7.03 1.62
C GLU A 136 -13.86 -6.52 1.26
N LEU A 137 -12.91 -6.51 2.21
CA LEU A 137 -11.53 -6.10 1.95
C LEU A 137 -10.87 -7.09 0.98
N SER A 138 -10.72 -6.67 -0.27
CA SER A 138 -9.86 -7.36 -1.22
C SER A 138 -8.40 -7.18 -0.77
N GLU A 139 -7.72 -8.27 -0.40
CA GLU A 139 -6.28 -8.21 -0.14
C GLU A 139 -5.52 -7.97 -1.46
N ILE A 140 -5.14 -6.72 -1.70
CA ILE A 140 -4.35 -6.36 -2.88
C ILE A 140 -2.87 -6.47 -2.51
N SER A 141 -2.29 -7.65 -2.77
CA SER A 141 -0.84 -7.80 -2.72
C SER A 141 -0.21 -7.24 -3.99
N ALA A 142 0.90 -6.50 -3.86
CA ALA A 142 1.80 -6.31 -5.00
C ALA A 142 2.41 -7.69 -5.29
N GLY A 143 1.82 -8.41 -6.23
CA GLY A 143 2.17 -9.80 -6.50
C GLY A 143 3.68 -10.01 -6.63
N SER A 144 4.15 -11.09 -6.02
CA SER A 144 5.36 -11.80 -6.41
C SER A 144 5.34 -11.96 -7.93
N GLN A 145 6.29 -11.35 -8.65
CA GLN A 145 6.52 -11.77 -10.02
C GLN A 145 7.10 -13.19 -9.98
N GLN A 146 6.38 -14.12 -10.59
CA GLN A 146 6.94 -15.38 -11.05
C GLN A 146 8.15 -15.05 -11.94
N THR A 147 9.34 -15.52 -11.56
CA THR A 147 10.45 -15.69 -12.49
C THR A 147 10.10 -16.81 -13.46
N GLY A 148 9.42 -16.46 -14.55
CA GLY A 148 9.34 -17.25 -15.77
C GLY A 148 10.18 -16.57 -16.83
N ALA A 149 11.48 -16.84 -16.86
CA ALA A 149 12.32 -16.53 -18.01
C ALA A 149 12.48 -17.82 -18.82
N ASP A 150 11.68 -17.87 -19.87
CA ASP A 150 11.85 -18.57 -21.14
C ASP A 150 13.27 -19.17 -21.38
N GLU A 151 13.38 -20.50 -21.30
CA GLU A 151 14.44 -21.26 -21.98
C GLU A 151 13.91 -21.68 -23.36
N PRO A 152 14.61 -21.38 -24.47
CA PRO A 152 14.15 -21.76 -25.79
C PRO A 152 14.38 -23.25 -26.05
N ALA A 153 13.37 -23.88 -26.63
CA ALA A 153 13.39 -25.26 -27.09
C ALA A 153 14.51 -25.53 -28.11
N GLY A 154 15.30 -26.59 -27.90
CA GLY A 154 16.33 -27.01 -28.84
C GLY A 154 16.98 -28.36 -28.57
N LYS A 155 16.27 -29.45 -28.91
CA LYS A 155 16.76 -30.78 -29.34
C LYS A 155 17.78 -31.54 -28.47
N GLY A 156 17.37 -32.74 -28.04
CA GLY A 156 18.25 -33.91 -27.98
C GLY A 156 18.03 -34.83 -26.79
N ARG A 157 17.22 -35.88 -26.96
CA ARG A 157 17.29 -37.09 -26.13
C ARG A 157 18.63 -37.78 -26.38
N ILE A 158 19.35 -38.14 -25.32
CA ILE A 158 19.90 -39.50 -25.10
C ILE A 158 20.16 -39.71 -23.61
N ASP A 159 19.64 -40.82 -23.10
CA ASP A 159 20.04 -41.46 -21.85
C ASP A 159 21.46 -42.04 -21.96
N ALA A 160 22.06 -42.27 -20.79
CA ALA A 160 23.15 -43.20 -20.47
C ALA A 160 24.51 -42.59 -20.04
N ASP A 161 25.07 -43.29 -19.05
CA ASP A 161 26.45 -43.32 -18.57
C ASP A 161 26.95 -42.26 -17.58
N LEU A 162 26.80 -42.61 -16.30
CA LEU A 162 27.92 -43.14 -15.51
C LEU A 162 29.32 -42.62 -15.89
N LEU A 163 29.83 -41.64 -15.15
CA LEU A 163 31.27 -41.49 -14.99
C LEU A 163 31.59 -41.02 -13.57
N VAL A 164 31.62 -42.01 -12.67
CA VAL A 164 32.56 -42.02 -11.55
C VAL A 164 33.97 -41.87 -12.13
N SER A 165 34.73 -40.90 -11.63
CA SER A 165 36.19 -40.97 -11.67
C SER A 165 36.75 -40.46 -10.35
N ARG A 166 37.21 -41.43 -9.54
CA ARG A 166 38.05 -41.25 -8.36
C ARG A 166 39.50 -40.99 -8.78
N GLY A 167 40.20 -40.18 -7.99
CA GLY A 167 41.66 -40.20 -7.78
C GLY A 167 42.45 -39.38 -8.81
N LEU A 168 43.55 -38.69 -8.48
CA LEU A 168 44.56 -38.85 -7.41
C LEU A 168 45.38 -37.53 -7.26
N PRO A 169 46.25 -37.41 -6.24
CA PRO A 169 46.85 -36.16 -5.75
C PRO A 169 48.24 -35.82 -6.34
N ALA A 170 48.73 -34.62 -6.01
CA ALA A 170 50.08 -34.26 -5.53
C ALA A 170 50.70 -33.01 -6.21
N THR A 171 50.98 -32.01 -5.36
CA THR A 171 52.20 -31.18 -5.13
C THR A 171 53.16 -30.83 -6.28
N PRO A 172 53.87 -29.69 -6.15
CA PRO A 172 55.10 -29.63 -5.33
C PRO A 172 55.07 -28.61 -4.19
#